data_AF-A0A7R9EZE2-F1
#
_entry.id   AF-A0A7R9EZE2-F1
#
_cell.length_a   1.000
_cell.length_b   1.000
_cell.length_c   1.000
_cell.angle_alpha   90.00
_cell.angle_beta   90.00
_cell.angle_gamma   90.00
#
_symmetry.space_group_name_H-M   'P 1'
#
loop_
_entity.id
_entity.type
_entity.pdbx_description
1 polymer ?
#
loop_
_entity_poly.entity_id
_entity_poly.type
_entity_poly.pdbx_seq_one_letter_code
_entity_poly.pdbx_strand_id
1 'polypeptide(L)'
;MDDQPNEDNKEVINEENVDEITLPAPPVPVQDLVDISDQEEQDPDEDQGTEIVTSIAREIMEQEKIHGLQQDSSGEFEKLNFGLTEVVYEWAQGKPFAQIMELTDVQEGIIVRCIQQLNETLRDVRDAAHIIGCPILKQKMEEASNAIKRDIVFAASLYT
;
A
#
# COMPACT_ATOMS: atom_id res chain seq x y z
N MET A 1 -39.15 -24.84 65.96
CA MET A 1 -40.61 -24.97 65.96
C MET A 1 -41.15 -23.57 66.11
N ASP A 2 -41.80 -22.92 65.16
CA ASP A 2 -42.20 -23.18 63.77
C ASP A 2 -42.58 -21.78 63.22
N ASP A 3 -42.92 -21.72 61.94
CA ASP A 3 -43.59 -20.61 61.24
C ASP A 3 -42.74 -19.47 60.65
N GLN A 4 -42.39 -19.66 59.37
CA GLN A 4 -42.48 -18.62 58.35
C GLN A 4 -43.97 -18.30 58.08
N PRO A 5 -44.36 -17.04 57.80
CA PRO A 5 -44.96 -16.76 56.48
C PRO A 5 -44.67 -15.33 55.94
N ASN A 6 -44.42 -15.16 54.64
CA ASN A 6 -45.34 -14.64 53.58
C ASN A 6 -45.41 -13.09 53.60
N GLU A 7 -45.29 -12.30 52.53
CA GLU A 7 -45.91 -12.28 51.18
C GLU A 7 -44.93 -11.54 50.24
N ASP A 8 -44.80 -11.86 48.95
CA ASP A 8 -45.74 -11.43 47.92
C ASP A 8 -45.58 -12.25 46.62
N ASN A 9 -46.73 -12.76 46.16
CA ASN A 9 -47.16 -13.06 44.79
C ASN A 9 -46.10 -13.25 43.68
N LYS A 10 -45.97 -14.46 43.12
CA LYS A 10 -46.86 -15.07 42.10
C LYS A 10 -46.94 -14.27 40.80
N GLU A 11 -46.22 -14.75 39.78
CA GLU A 11 -46.85 -15.11 38.51
C GLU A 11 -46.10 -16.29 37.87
N VAL A 12 -46.79 -17.42 37.87
CA VAL A 12 -46.53 -18.61 37.07
C VAL A 12 -47.46 -18.48 35.87
N ILE A 13 -46.94 -18.53 34.65
CA ILE A 13 -47.53 -19.12 33.42
C ILE A 13 -46.63 -18.75 32.22
N ASN A 14 -46.45 -19.54 31.16
CA ASN A 14 -46.64 -20.95 30.82
C ASN A 14 -46.02 -21.12 29.42
N GLU A 15 -45.57 -22.33 29.10
CA GLU A 15 -45.34 -22.77 27.72
C GLU A 15 -46.70 -22.94 27.01
N GLU A 16 -47.08 -22.03 26.11
CA GLU A 16 -47.91 -22.32 24.90
C GLU A 16 -48.16 -21.03 24.09
N ASN A 17 -47.40 -20.87 23.01
CA ASN A 17 -47.70 -20.17 21.74
C ASN A 17 -46.34 -19.95 21.05
N VAL A 18 -45.73 -20.98 20.45
CA VAL A 18 -46.05 -21.55 19.13
C VAL A 18 -45.82 -20.53 18.01
N ASP A 19 -44.72 -20.79 17.29
CA ASP A 19 -44.43 -20.49 15.89
C ASP A 19 -44.35 -19.03 15.42
N GLU A 20 -43.37 -18.81 14.52
CA GLU A 20 -43.01 -17.55 13.85
C GLU A 20 -42.06 -16.68 14.72
N ILE A 21 -40.74 -16.73 14.53
CA ILE A 21 -40.01 -15.98 13.50
C ILE A 21 -38.66 -16.67 13.19
N THR A 22 -38.53 -17.13 11.94
CA THR A 22 -37.31 -17.21 11.10
C THR A 22 -36.11 -18.08 11.53
N LEU A 23 -36.05 -19.22 10.84
CA LEU A 23 -34.94 -20.09 10.40
C LEU A 23 -33.47 -19.65 10.67
N PRO A 24 -32.55 -20.62 10.90
CA PRO A 24 -31.12 -20.35 11.01
C PRO A 24 -30.61 -19.75 9.70
N ALA A 25 -29.88 -18.63 9.80
CA ALA A 25 -29.24 -17.98 8.66
C ALA A 25 -28.41 -19.02 7.87
N PRO A 26 -28.57 -19.09 6.53
CA PRO A 26 -27.78 -20.00 5.72
C PRO A 26 -26.29 -19.65 5.82
N PRO A 27 -25.37 -20.62 5.66
CA PRO A 27 -23.96 -20.31 5.55
C PRO A 27 -23.78 -19.34 4.38
N VAL A 28 -23.24 -18.16 4.68
CA VAL A 28 -22.83 -17.20 3.65
C VAL A 28 -21.93 -17.93 2.64
N PRO A 29 -22.25 -17.92 1.35
CA PRO A 29 -21.35 -18.45 0.34
C PRO A 29 -20.02 -17.67 0.42
N VAL A 30 -18.89 -18.37 0.48
CA VAL A 30 -17.52 -17.81 0.40
C VAL A 30 -17.22 -17.11 -0.94
N GLN A 31 -18.23 -16.84 -1.75
CA GLN A 31 -18.09 -16.28 -3.09
C GLN A 31 -18.18 -14.74 -3.12
N ASP A 32 -18.64 -14.09 -2.05
CA ASP A 32 -18.63 -12.62 -1.93
C ASP A 32 -17.31 -12.06 -1.36
N LEU A 33 -16.30 -12.92 -1.18
CA LEU A 33 -14.92 -12.52 -0.86
C LEU A 33 -13.99 -12.69 -2.08
N VAL A 34 -14.54 -12.56 -3.29
CA VAL A 34 -13.79 -12.55 -4.56
C VAL A 34 -14.03 -11.27 -5.37
N ASP A 35 -14.86 -10.34 -4.90
CA ASP A 35 -15.13 -9.07 -5.60
C ASP A 35 -14.27 -7.89 -5.09
N ILE A 36 -13.04 -8.16 -4.63
CA ILE A 36 -12.00 -7.11 -4.48
C ILE A 36 -10.94 -7.24 -5.57
N SER A 37 -10.93 -8.33 -6.36
CA SER A 37 -9.98 -8.52 -7.47
C SER A 37 -10.43 -7.90 -8.81
N ASP A 38 -11.65 -7.39 -8.91
CA ASP A 38 -12.17 -6.69 -10.11
C ASP A 38 -12.46 -5.21 -9.83
N GLN A 39 -11.61 -4.55 -9.05
CA GLN A 39 -11.42 -3.11 -9.28
C GLN A 39 -10.63 -3.06 -10.59
N GLU A 40 -11.29 -2.71 -11.71
CA GLU A 40 -10.61 -2.18 -12.90
C GLU A 40 -9.47 -1.28 -12.39
N GLU A 41 -8.23 -1.69 -12.63
CA GLU A 41 -7.05 -0.85 -12.41
C GLU A 41 -7.22 0.35 -13.33
N GLN A 42 -7.96 1.33 -12.83
CA GLN A 42 -8.03 2.64 -13.44
C GLN A 42 -6.64 3.20 -13.26
N ASP A 43 -5.92 3.28 -14.39
CA ASP A 43 -4.55 3.77 -14.47
C ASP A 43 -4.42 4.99 -13.53
N PRO A 44 -3.63 4.89 -12.44
CA PRO A 44 -3.44 6.01 -11.56
C PRO A 44 -2.81 7.11 -12.43
N ASP A 45 -3.56 8.19 -12.65
CA ASP A 45 -3.18 9.34 -13.46
C ASP A 45 -1.76 9.75 -13.04
N GLU A 46 -0.75 9.43 -13.87
CA GLU A 46 0.68 9.63 -13.57
C GLU A 46 0.94 11.10 -13.19
N ASP A 47 0.14 11.99 -13.77
CA ASP A 47 0.11 13.42 -13.50
C ASP A 47 -0.28 13.73 -12.05
N GLN A 48 -1.24 13.00 -11.46
CA GLN A 48 -1.66 13.21 -10.06
C GLN A 48 -0.54 12.84 -9.07
N GLY A 49 0.15 11.72 -9.28
CA GLY A 49 1.25 11.30 -8.41
C GLY A 49 2.41 12.30 -8.45
N THR A 50 2.76 12.73 -9.67
CA THR A 50 3.80 13.73 -9.93
C THR A 50 3.44 15.08 -9.31
N GLU A 51 2.17 15.49 -9.39
CA GLU A 51 1.67 16.74 -8.80
C GLU A 51 1.79 16.73 -7.28
N ILE A 52 1.39 15.63 -6.61
CA ILE A 52 1.48 15.50 -5.15
C ILE A 52 2.93 15.62 -4.69
N VAL A 53 3.85 14.87 -5.29
CA VAL A 53 5.28 14.91 -4.91
C VAL A 53 5.85 16.30 -5.12
N THR A 54 5.51 16.95 -6.24
CA THR A 54 5.94 18.32 -6.55
C THR A 54 5.38 19.34 -5.54
N SER A 55 4.13 19.15 -5.08
CA SER A 55 3.51 20.02 -4.09
C SER A 55 4.20 19.92 -2.72
N ILE A 56 4.53 18.70 -2.27
CA ILE A 56 5.23 18.45 -1.01
C ILE A 56 6.64 19.03 -1.08
N ALA A 57 7.36 18.80 -2.18
CA ALA A 57 8.69 19.37 -2.38
C ALA A 57 8.66 20.91 -2.31
N ARG A 58 7.64 21.55 -2.90
CA ARG A 58 7.45 23.01 -2.82
C ARG A 58 7.19 23.47 -1.39
N GLU A 59 6.37 22.75 -0.63
CA GLU A 59 6.10 23.08 0.78
C GLU A 59 7.37 22.99 1.61
N ILE A 60 8.16 21.93 1.44
CA ILE A 60 9.45 21.76 2.12
C ILE A 60 10.40 22.91 1.76
N MET A 61 10.54 23.24 0.48
CA MET A 61 11.41 24.34 0.02
C MET A 61 10.99 25.70 0.64
N GLU A 62 9.70 25.97 0.76
CA GLU A 62 9.22 27.20 1.40
C GLU A 62 9.54 27.20 2.90
N GLN A 63 9.35 26.07 3.59
CA GLN A 63 9.73 25.95 5.00
C GLN A 63 11.24 26.13 5.22
N GLU A 64 12.08 25.52 4.38
CA GLU A 64 13.53 25.67 4.44
C GLU A 64 13.97 27.12 4.26
N LYS A 65 13.32 27.84 3.33
CA LYS A 65 13.56 29.25 3.07
C LYS A 65 13.19 30.14 4.26
N ILE A 66 12.03 29.90 4.88
CA ILE A 66 11.58 30.66 6.06
C ILE A 66 12.58 30.52 7.21
N HIS A 67 13.18 29.34 7.38
CA HIS A 67 14.12 29.06 8.46
C HIS A 67 15.58 29.39 8.11
N GLY A 68 15.83 30.01 6.95
CA GLY A 68 17.18 30.40 6.52
C GLY A 68 18.10 29.23 6.23
N LEU A 69 17.53 28.04 5.98
CA LEU A 69 18.26 26.81 5.62
C LEU A 69 18.53 26.72 4.11
N GLN A 70 18.42 27.83 3.37
CA GLN A 70 18.78 27.86 1.95
C GLN A 70 20.23 27.41 1.80
N GLN A 71 20.40 26.14 1.47
CA GLN A 71 21.66 25.62 1.00
C GLN A 71 21.91 26.32 -0.34
N ASP A 72 23.04 26.98 -0.44
CA ASP A 72 23.67 27.48 -1.66
C ASP A 72 24.08 26.30 -2.58
N SER A 73 23.22 25.30 -2.71
CA SER A 73 23.34 24.24 -3.70
C SER A 73 22.89 24.83 -5.02
N SER A 74 23.85 25.32 -5.78
CA SER A 74 23.80 25.57 -7.21
C SER A 74 22.92 24.54 -7.96
N GLY A 75 21.64 24.85 -8.16
CA GLY A 75 20.75 24.30 -9.21
C GLY A 75 20.44 22.80 -9.25
N GLU A 76 21.01 21.95 -8.41
CA GLU A 76 20.90 20.49 -8.57
C GLU A 76 19.61 19.88 -7.99
N PHE A 77 18.93 20.54 -7.05
CA PHE A 77 17.65 20.06 -6.49
C PHE A 77 16.41 20.51 -7.27
N GLU A 78 16.54 21.39 -8.27
CA GLU A 78 15.39 22.07 -8.87
C GLU A 78 14.59 21.24 -9.88
N LYS A 79 15.02 20.03 -10.22
CA LYS A 79 14.23 19.13 -11.08
C LYS A 79 14.18 17.72 -10.54
N LEU A 80 13.06 17.41 -9.89
CA LEU A 80 12.59 16.04 -9.75
C LEU A 80 12.48 15.44 -11.16
N ASN A 81 13.22 14.37 -11.41
CA ASN A 81 13.24 13.70 -12.71
C ASN A 81 12.25 12.54 -12.69
N PHE A 82 11.10 12.73 -13.35
CA PHE A 82 10.05 11.72 -13.45
C PHE A 82 10.22 10.80 -14.68
N GLY A 83 11.26 10.98 -15.49
CA GLY A 83 11.46 10.23 -16.75
C GLY A 83 11.72 8.73 -16.60
N LEU A 84 11.91 8.22 -15.38
CA LEU A 84 11.99 6.79 -15.09
C LEU A 84 10.76 6.26 -14.34
N THR A 85 9.77 7.11 -14.03
CA THR A 85 8.55 6.71 -13.32
C THR A 85 7.75 5.72 -14.15
N GLU A 86 7.45 6.06 -15.42
CA GLU A 86 6.76 5.18 -16.37
C GLU A 86 7.51 3.85 -16.55
N VAL A 87 8.83 3.90 -16.73
CA VAL A 87 9.72 2.73 -16.86
C VAL A 87 9.58 1.76 -15.68
N VAL A 88 9.59 2.29 -14.45
CA VAL A 88 9.48 1.47 -13.24
C VAL A 88 8.07 0.93 -13.06
N TYR A 89 7.04 1.71 -13.39
CA TYR A 89 5.65 1.28 -13.35
C TYR A 89 5.41 0.08 -14.26
N GLU A 90 5.86 0.19 -15.51
CA GLU A 90 5.75 -0.85 -16.52
C GLU A 90 6.55 -2.11 -16.15
N TRP A 91 7.67 -1.92 -15.46
CA TRP A 91 8.43 -3.02 -14.88
C TRP A 91 7.66 -3.73 -13.75
N ALA A 92 6.99 -2.98 -12.86
CA ALA A 92 6.17 -3.55 -11.79
C ALA A 92 4.97 -4.35 -12.33
N GLN A 93 4.40 -3.94 -13.48
CA GLN A 93 3.32 -4.65 -14.17
C GLN A 93 3.77 -5.96 -14.87
N GLY A 94 5.07 -6.26 -14.87
CA GLY A 94 5.58 -7.52 -15.43
C GLY A 94 6.00 -7.46 -16.90
N LYS A 95 6.08 -6.28 -17.53
CA LYS A 95 6.58 -6.16 -18.92
C LYS A 95 8.03 -6.66 -19.05
N PRO A 96 8.40 -7.41 -20.10
CA PRO A 96 9.76 -7.91 -20.26
C PRO A 96 10.77 -6.75 -20.40
N PHE A 97 12.00 -6.94 -19.89
CA PHE A 97 13.02 -5.87 -19.87
C PHE A 97 13.33 -5.30 -21.27
N ALA A 98 13.23 -6.13 -22.32
CA ALA A 98 13.39 -5.69 -23.70
C ALA A 98 12.38 -4.61 -24.12
N GLN A 99 11.12 -4.70 -23.66
CA GLN A 99 10.11 -3.68 -23.95
C GLN A 99 10.34 -2.41 -23.12
N ILE A 100 10.84 -2.55 -21.89
CA ILE A 100 11.20 -1.41 -21.04
C ILE A 100 12.29 -0.54 -21.71
N MET A 101 13.25 -1.19 -22.38
CA MET A 101 14.32 -0.49 -23.12
C MET A 101 13.80 0.31 -24.32
N GLU A 102 12.60 0.02 -24.82
CA GLU A 102 11.99 0.77 -25.93
C GLU A 102 11.25 2.03 -25.46
N LEU A 103 10.94 2.13 -24.16
CA LEU A 103 10.25 3.27 -23.55
C LEU A 103 11.19 4.44 -23.25
N THR A 104 12.49 4.19 -23.12
CA THR A 104 13.46 5.21 -22.71
C THR A 104 14.82 5.03 -23.37
N ASP A 105 15.46 6.14 -23.75
CA ASP A 105 16.84 6.15 -24.29
C ASP A 105 17.91 6.12 -23.19
N VAL A 106 17.52 5.90 -21.93
CA VAL A 106 18.43 5.82 -20.78
C VAL A 106 19.20 4.50 -20.81
N GLN A 107 20.49 4.55 -20.46
CA GLN A 107 21.33 3.36 -20.40
C GLN A 107 20.79 2.31 -19.42
N GLU A 108 20.81 1.04 -19.83
CA GLU A 108 20.23 -0.10 -19.10
C GLU A 108 20.80 -0.24 -17.69
N GLY A 109 22.11 0.03 -17.55
CA GLY A 109 22.78 0.01 -16.25
C GLY A 109 22.24 1.07 -15.27
N ILE A 110 21.76 2.21 -15.77
CA ILE A 110 21.09 3.23 -14.95
C ILE A 110 19.72 2.72 -14.52
N ILE A 111 18.93 2.15 -15.44
CA ILE A 111 17.62 1.57 -15.15
C ILE A 111 17.72 0.49 -14.06
N VAL A 112 18.65 -0.46 -14.22
CA VAL A 112 18.88 -1.53 -13.24
C VAL A 112 19.25 -0.96 -11.87
N ARG A 113 20.18 0.00 -11.82
CA ARG A 113 20.55 0.66 -10.56
C ARG A 113 19.39 1.43 -9.95
N CYS A 114 18.56 2.11 -10.74
CA CYS A 114 17.40 2.83 -10.25
C CYS A 114 16.38 1.90 -9.61
N ILE A 115 16.07 0.76 -10.23
CA ILE A 115 15.14 -0.23 -9.67
C ILE A 115 15.72 -0.87 -8.39
N GLN A 116 17.01 -1.20 -8.37
CA GLN A 116 17.67 -1.73 -7.18
C GLN A 116 17.65 -0.72 -6.02
N GLN A 117 17.98 0.55 -6.27
CA GLN A 117 17.92 1.62 -5.27
C GLN A 117 16.50 1.83 -4.77
N LEU A 118 15.50 1.82 -5.65
CA LEU A 118 14.10 1.91 -5.26
C LEU A 118 13.71 0.75 -4.33
N ASN A 119 14.13 -0.48 -4.64
CA ASN A 119 13.87 -1.63 -3.77
C ASN A 119 14.48 -1.46 -2.38
N GLU A 120 15.68 -0.90 -2.26
CA GLU A 120 16.26 -0.60 -0.95
C GLU A 120 15.46 0.47 -0.21
N THR A 121 15.07 1.57 -0.87
CA THR A 121 14.20 2.60 -0.28
C THR A 121 12.86 2.03 0.21
N LEU A 122 12.23 1.14 -0.56
CA LEU A 122 10.98 0.48 -0.15
C LEU A 122 11.17 -0.37 1.12
N ARG A 123 12.33 -1.01 1.29
CA ARG A 123 12.67 -1.76 2.50
C ARG A 123 12.88 -0.86 3.70
N ASP A 124 13.59 0.26 3.51
CA ASP A 124 13.80 1.25 4.57
C ASP A 124 12.46 1.82 5.05
N VAL A 125 11.55 2.15 4.12
CA VAL A 125 10.21 2.65 4.43
C VAL A 125 9.37 1.57 5.13
N ARG A 126 9.44 0.31 4.68
CA ARG A 126 8.77 -0.82 5.34
C ARG A 126 9.23 -0.98 6.80
N ASP A 127 10.54 -0.91 7.03
CA ASP A 127 11.13 -1.09 8.35
C ASP A 127 10.78 0.09 9.26
N ALA A 128 10.78 1.32 8.74
CA ALA A 128 10.27 2.49 9.44
C ALA A 128 8.76 2.36 9.76
N ALA A 129 7.94 1.88 8.81
CA ALA A 129 6.52 1.66 9.01
C ALA A 129 6.24 0.61 10.10
N HIS A 130 7.09 -0.42 10.19
CA HIS A 130 7.03 -1.41 11.26
C HIS A 130 7.29 -0.78 12.64
N ILE A 131 8.31 0.08 12.75
CA ILE A 131 8.64 0.78 14.00
C ILE A 131 7.52 1.74 14.43
N ILE A 132 6.93 2.46 13.47
CA ILE A 132 5.82 3.39 13.71
C ILE A 132 4.52 2.65 14.07
N GLY A 133 4.39 1.38 13.69
CA GLY A 133 3.19 0.58 13.92
C GLY A 133 2.09 0.81 12.88
N CYS A 134 2.46 1.11 11.63
CA CYS A 134 1.52 1.25 10.51
C CYS A 134 1.53 -0.01 9.62
N PRO A 135 0.65 -1.00 9.89
CA PRO A 135 0.67 -2.28 9.18
C PRO A 135 0.27 -2.17 7.70
N ILE A 136 -0.63 -1.24 7.37
CA ILE A 136 -1.08 -1.01 5.99
C ILE A 136 0.08 -0.50 5.13
N LEU A 137 0.84 0.48 5.64
CA LEU A 137 1.99 1.00 4.92
C LEU A 137 3.07 -0.07 4.74
N LYS A 138 3.33 -0.86 5.79
CA LYS A 138 4.28 -1.99 5.72
C LYS A 138 3.89 -2.97 4.61
N GLN A 139 2.62 -3.38 4.57
CA GLN A 139 2.11 -4.32 3.57
C GLN A 139 2.26 -3.75 2.15
N LYS A 140 1.85 -2.50 1.92
CA LYS A 140 1.99 -1.84 0.61
C LYS A 140 3.43 -1.77 0.13
N MET A 141 4.37 -1.46 1.02
CA MET A 141 5.80 -1.44 0.67
C MET A 141 6.36 -2.83 0.35
N GLU A 142 5.87 -3.86 1.04
CA GLU A 142 6.24 -5.26 0.79
C GLU A 142 5.72 -5.76 -0.56
N GLU A 143 4.46 -5.44 -0.89
CA GLU A 143 3.85 -5.73 -2.19
C GLU A 143 4.62 -5.03 -3.33
N ALA A 144 4.90 -3.74 -3.19
CA ALA A 144 5.68 -2.98 -4.17
C ALA A 144 7.09 -3.55 -4.37
N SER A 145 7.79 -3.91 -3.28
CA SER A 145 9.13 -4.53 -3.35
C SER A 145 9.09 -5.87 -4.09
N ASN A 146 8.07 -6.68 -3.86
CA ASN A 146 7.92 -7.97 -4.54
C ASN A 146 7.61 -7.81 -6.03
N ALA A 147 6.81 -6.81 -6.43
CA ALA A 147 6.47 -6.55 -7.82
C ALA A 147 7.70 -6.22 -8.69
N ILE A 148 8.64 -5.46 -8.14
CA ILE A 148 9.84 -5.03 -8.88
C ILE A 148 11.01 -6.03 -8.80
N LYS A 149 11.00 -6.95 -7.83
CA LYS A 149 12.10 -7.89 -7.55
C LYS A 149 12.06 -9.13 -8.45
N ARG A 150 12.42 -8.97 -9.73
CA ARG A 150 12.41 -10.06 -10.72
C ARG A 150 13.59 -10.03 -11.70
N ASP A 151 13.80 -11.18 -12.36
CA ASP A 151 14.66 -11.38 -13.54
C ASP A 151 16.07 -10.75 -13.45
N ILE A 152 16.51 -10.16 -14.57
CA ILE A 152 17.84 -9.62 -14.85
C ILE A 152 18.28 -8.54 -13.85
N VAL A 153 17.32 -7.79 -13.27
CA VAL A 153 17.61 -6.70 -12.33
C VAL A 153 18.17 -7.23 -11.01
N PHE A 154 17.81 -8.46 -10.62
CA PHE A 154 18.24 -9.09 -9.37
C PHE A 154 19.05 -10.38 -9.60
N ALA A 155 19.54 -10.59 -10.82
CA ALA A 155 20.43 -11.71 -11.13
C ALA A 155 21.72 -11.63 -10.29
N ALA A 156 22.18 -12.78 -9.80
CA ALA A 156 23.40 -12.86 -9.00
C ALA A 156 24.61 -12.37 -9.81
N SER A 157 25.51 -11.64 -9.16
CA SER A 157 26.77 -11.22 -9.78
C SER A 157 27.66 -12.45 -10.04
N LEU A 158 28.43 -12.40 -11.12
CA LEU A 158 29.29 -13.51 -11.56
C LEU A 158 30.61 -13.63 -10.75
N TYR A 159 30.81 -12.78 -9.74
CA TYR A 159 32.03 -12.75 -8.90
C TYR A 159 31.80 -13.38 -7.52
N THR A 160 30.98 -14.42 -7.46
CA THR A 160 30.84 -15.25 -6.26
C THR A 160 32.01 -16.21 -6.11
#